data_AF-A0AAV2A186-F1
#
_entry.id   AF-A0AAV2A186-F1
#
_cell.length_a   1.000
_cell.length_b   1.000
_cell.length_c   1.000
_cell.angle_alpha   90.00
_cell.angle_beta   90.00
_cell.angle_gamma   90.00
#
_symmetry.space_group_name_H-M   'P 1'
#
loop_
_entity.id
_entity.type
_entity.pdbx_description
1 polymer ?
#
loop_
_entity_poly.entity_id
_entity_poly.type
_entity_poly.pdbx_seq_one_letter_code
_entity_poly.pdbx_strand_id
1 'polypeptide(L)'
;MIVFIHATYSATRHRAYLKLVGKTFENLPCYIIAQTLFSFLLSIFGVTNIASEFKEIFIIADFGNKSYEVFGNRPSFYVFSHRGSVLSSVYIKEYHYDNLLE
;
A
#
# COMPACT_ATOMS: atom_id res chain seq x y z
N MET A 1 -11.31 -13.87 -1.33
CA MET A 1 -12.41 -13.53 -0.40
C MET A 1 -13.79 -13.94 -0.92
N ILE A 2 -14.25 -13.50 -2.09
CA ILE A 2 -15.61 -13.83 -2.63
C ILE A 2 -15.86 -15.35 -2.75
N VAL A 3 -14.91 -16.09 -3.31
CA VAL A 3 -15.02 -17.56 -3.49
C VAL A 3 -15.12 -18.30 -2.14
N PHE A 4 -14.43 -17.79 -1.11
CA PHE A 4 -14.48 -18.34 0.24
C PHE A 4 -15.84 -18.08 0.90
N ILE A 5 -16.40 -16.89 0.72
CA ILE A 5 -17.76 -16.55 1.17
C ILE A 5 -18.78 -17.45 0.48
N HIS A 6 -18.64 -17.67 -0.83
CA HIS A 6 -19.51 -18.58 -1.59
C HIS A 6 -19.44 -20.02 -1.08
N ALA A 7 -18.24 -20.52 -0.78
CA ALA A 7 -18.05 -21.86 -0.21
C ALA A 7 -18.70 -21.98 1.18
N THR A 8 -18.54 -20.95 2.02
CA THR A 8 -19.15 -20.88 3.36
C THR A 8 -20.68 -20.83 3.29
N TYR A 9 -21.22 -20.06 2.34
CA TYR A 9 -22.66 -20.01 2.09
C TYR A 9 -23.20 -21.37 1.67
N SER A 10 -22.50 -22.04 0.74
CA SER A 10 -22.86 -23.38 0.27
C SER A 10 -22.82 -24.43 1.40
N ALA A 11 -21.79 -24.41 2.24
CA ALA A 11 -21.67 -25.28 3.42
C ALA A 11 -22.81 -25.04 4.44
N THR A 12 -23.12 -23.77 4.72
CA THR A 12 -24.17 -23.37 5.65
C THR A 12 -25.54 -23.82 5.16
N ARG A 13 -25.84 -23.57 3.88
CA ARG A 13 -27.10 -24.00 3.25
C ARG A 13 -27.23 -25.52 3.24
N HIS A 14 -26.16 -26.24 2.96
CA HIS A 14 -26.15 -27.70 2.99
C HIS A 14 -26.50 -28.25 4.39
N ARG A 15 -25.92 -27.66 5.45
CA ARG A 15 -26.25 -28.03 6.84
C ARG A 15 -27.68 -27.68 7.22
N ALA A 16 -28.16 -26.51 6.82
CA ALA A 16 -29.54 -26.10 7.07
C ALA A 16 -30.55 -27.03 6.36
N TYR A 17 -30.26 -27.41 5.12
CA TYR A 17 -31.07 -28.34 4.34
C TYR A 17 -31.17 -29.72 4.99
N LEU A 18 -30.06 -30.30 5.45
CA LEU A 18 -30.08 -31.61 6.12
C LEU A 18 -30.92 -31.59 7.40
N LYS A 19 -30.86 -30.51 8.18
CA LYS A 19 -31.71 -30.32 9.36
C LYS A 19 -33.20 -30.26 9.00
N LEU A 20 -33.56 -29.56 7.92
CA LEU A 20 -34.96 -29.46 7.46
C LEU A 20 -35.51 -30.80 7.00
N VAL A 21 -34.68 -31.63 6.36
CA VAL A 21 -35.08 -32.96 5.87
C VAL A 21 -34.99 -34.03 6.98
N GLY A 22 -34.50 -33.67 8.18
CA GLY A 22 -34.34 -34.61 9.29
C GLY A 22 -33.26 -35.68 9.06
N LYS A 23 -32.36 -35.47 8.10
CA LYS A 23 -31.24 -36.38 7.82
C LYS A 23 -30.07 -36.11 8.76
N THR A 24 -29.37 -37.17 9.16
CA THR A 24 -28.13 -37.09 9.93
C THR A 24 -27.03 -36.43 9.11
N PHE A 25 -26.21 -35.62 9.77
CA PHE A 25 -25.04 -35.00 9.14
C PHE A 25 -23.88 -35.99 9.20
N GLU A 26 -23.61 -36.67 8.10
CA GLU A 26 -22.52 -37.65 8.03
C GLU A 26 -21.22 -37.00 7.55
N ASN A 27 -21.24 -36.37 6.37
CA ASN A 27 -20.05 -35.74 5.78
C ASN A 27 -20.40 -34.54 4.90
N LEU A 28 -19.47 -33.60 4.79
CA LEU A 28 -19.57 -32.48 3.86
C LEU A 28 -19.20 -32.94 2.44
N PRO A 29 -19.90 -32.49 1.39
CA PRO A 29 -19.56 -32.84 0.01
C PRO A 29 -18.12 -32.45 -0.35
N CYS A 30 -17.41 -33.35 -1.02
CA CYS A 30 -16.00 -33.17 -1.41
C CYS A 30 -15.77 -31.86 -2.18
N TYR A 31 -16.69 -31.45 -3.05
CA TYR A 31 -16.55 -30.20 -3.81
C TYR A 31 -16.54 -28.95 -2.92
N ILE A 32 -17.31 -28.92 -1.82
CA ILE A 32 -17.33 -27.77 -0.88
C ILE A 32 -15.99 -27.70 -0.14
N ILE A 33 -15.46 -28.84 0.26
CA ILE A 33 -14.16 -28.95 0.92
C ILE A 33 -13.06 -28.45 -0.02
N ALA A 34 -13.01 -28.96 -1.26
CA ALA A 34 -12.05 -28.55 -2.27
C ALA A 34 -12.13 -27.05 -2.58
N GLN A 35 -13.34 -26.49 -2.74
CA GLN A 35 -13.55 -25.07 -2.99
C GLN A 35 -13.09 -24.20 -1.80
N THR A 36 -13.32 -24.66 -0.57
CA THR A 36 -12.89 -23.94 0.64
C THR A 36 -11.36 -23.93 0.75
N LEU A 37 -10.71 -25.09 0.55
CA LEU A 37 -9.24 -25.20 0.56
C LEU A 37 -8.60 -24.35 -0.55
N PHE A 38 -9.13 -24.43 -1.77
CA PHE A 38 -8.62 -23.65 -2.90
C PHE A 38 -8.74 -22.15 -2.65
N SER A 39 -9.90 -21.68 -2.19
CA SER A 39 -10.12 -20.26 -1.90
C SER A 39 -9.30 -19.75 -0.72
N PHE A 40 -8.97 -20.62 0.24
CA PHE A 40 -8.07 -20.30 1.35
C PHE A 40 -6.62 -20.12 0.87
N LEU A 41 -6.09 -21.07 0.09
CA LEU A 41 -4.76 -20.96 -0.50
C LEU A 41 -4.61 -19.72 -1.39
N LEU A 42 -5.63 -19.44 -2.21
CA LEU A 42 -5.66 -18.23 -3.04
C LEU A 42 -5.64 -16.95 -2.19
N SER A 43 -6.27 -16.97 -1.02
CA SER A 43 -6.27 -15.82 -0.11
C SER A 43 -4.92 -15.60 0.55
N ILE A 44 -4.24 -16.68 0.96
CA ILE A 44 -2.86 -16.61 1.46
C ILE A 44 -1.97 -16.02 0.37
N PHE A 45 -2.04 -16.58 -0.84
CA PHE A 45 -1.27 -16.09 -1.98
C PHE A 45 -1.56 -14.62 -2.29
N GLY A 46 -2.83 -14.21 -2.26
CA GLY A 46 -3.20 -12.81 -2.46
C GLY A 46 -2.60 -11.88 -1.41
N VAL A 47 -2.67 -12.25 -0.13
CA VAL A 47 -2.12 -11.44 0.97
C VAL A 47 -0.59 -11.38 0.89
N THR A 48 0.10 -12.48 0.56
CA THR A 48 1.56 -12.47 0.44
C THR A 48 2.07 -11.63 -0.73
N ASN A 49 1.30 -11.52 -1.82
CA ASN A 49 1.66 -10.64 -2.95
C ASN A 49 1.36 -9.15 -2.66
N ILE A 50 0.38 -8.87 -1.79
CA ILE A 50 0.09 -7.51 -1.34
C ILE A 50 1.07 -7.07 -0.25
N ALA A 51 1.59 -8.02 0.53
CA ALA A 51 2.66 -7.74 1.48
C ALA A 51 3.84 -7.14 0.71
N SER A 52 4.18 -5.90 1.05
CA SER A 52 5.23 -5.14 0.39
C SER A 52 6.54 -5.92 0.34
N GLU A 53 7.34 -5.64 -0.68
CA GLU A 53 8.68 -6.20 -0.80
C GLU A 53 9.51 -5.91 0.46
N PHE A 54 10.32 -6.91 0.83
CA PHE A 54 11.27 -6.74 1.91
C PHE A 54 12.32 -5.71 1.53
N LYS A 55 12.47 -4.69 2.37
CA LYS A 55 13.54 -3.71 2.21
C LYS A 55 14.83 -4.24 2.83
N GLU A 56 15.95 -3.95 2.19
CA GLU A 56 17.27 -4.29 2.71
C GLU A 56 17.52 -3.58 4.05
N ILE A 57 18.12 -4.30 5.00
CA ILE A 57 18.44 -3.78 6.34
C ILE A 57 19.63 -2.81 6.28
N PHE A 58 20.48 -2.96 5.27
CA PHE A 58 21.73 -2.22 5.17
C PHE A 58 21.54 -0.83 4.57
N ILE A 59 21.91 0.17 5.34
CA ILE A 59 21.73 1.58 5.00
C ILE A 59 22.61 2.00 3.81
N ILE A 60 23.75 1.34 3.57
CA ILE A 60 24.62 1.73 2.46
C ILE A 60 23.95 1.46 1.09
N ALA A 61 23.05 0.48 1.00
CA ALA A 61 22.26 0.24 -0.22
C ALA A 61 21.31 1.41 -0.51
N ASP A 62 20.68 1.97 0.52
CA ASP A 62 19.82 3.16 0.41
C ASP A 62 20.60 4.45 0.10
N PHE A 63 21.85 4.54 0.57
CA PHE A 63 22.67 5.75 0.45
C PHE A 63 23.58 5.75 -0.78
N GLY A 64 23.90 4.58 -1.36
CA GLY A 64 24.72 4.48 -2.57
C GLY A 64 24.11 5.18 -3.79
N ASN A 65 22.79 5.29 -3.84
CA ASN A 65 22.05 5.99 -4.91
C ASN A 65 21.77 7.47 -4.62
N LYS A 66 22.18 8.01 -3.47
CA LYS A 66 21.97 9.42 -3.11
C LYS A 66 23.21 10.25 -3.48
N SER A 67 23.03 11.32 -4.27
CA SER A 67 24.10 12.27 -4.57
C SER A 67 24.48 13.12 -3.35
N TYR A 68 25.74 13.55 -3.31
CA TYR A 68 26.25 14.49 -2.30
C TYR A 68 25.42 15.79 -2.24
N GLU A 69 24.86 16.24 -3.36
CA GLU A 69 24.02 17.44 -3.41
C GLU A 69 22.77 17.32 -2.53
N VAL A 70 22.16 16.13 -2.49
CA VAL A 70 20.99 15.83 -1.65
C VAL A 70 21.37 15.78 -0.18
N PHE A 71 22.56 15.28 0.14
CA PHE A 71 23.05 15.17 1.51
C PHE A 71 23.57 16.50 2.08
N GLY A 72 24.23 17.30 1.24
CA GLY A 72 24.77 18.61 1.60
C GLY A 72 23.68 19.67 1.80
N ASN A 73 22.48 19.42 1.26
CA ASN A 73 21.31 20.26 1.44
C ASN A 73 20.78 20.19 2.87
N ARG A 74 21.08 21.21 3.70
CA ARG A 74 20.64 21.29 5.09
C ARG A 74 19.50 22.32 5.26
N PRO A 75 18.22 21.90 5.22
CA PRO A 75 17.10 22.83 5.22
C PRO A 75 17.03 23.70 6.48
N SER A 76 17.48 23.19 7.62
CA SER A 76 17.56 23.95 8.87
C SER A 76 18.55 25.12 8.84
N PHE A 77 19.43 25.18 7.84
CA PHE A 77 20.49 26.20 7.70
C PHE A 77 20.37 26.99 6.40
N TYR A 78 19.17 27.06 5.81
CA TYR A 78 18.97 27.87 4.63
C TYR A 78 19.11 29.36 4.93
N VAL A 79 19.97 30.00 4.15
CA VAL A 79 20.10 31.45 4.08
C VAL A 79 19.53 31.87 2.74
N PHE A 80 18.50 32.73 2.77
CA PHE A 80 17.82 33.19 1.55
C PHE A 80 18.57 34.32 0.83
N SER A 81 19.64 34.85 1.44
CA SER A 81 20.58 35.78 0.82
C SER A 81 21.53 35.06 -0.14
N HIS A 82 21.04 34.75 -1.34
CA HIS A 82 21.80 34.08 -2.40
C HIS A 82 21.56 34.73 -3.76
N ARG A 83 22.41 34.42 -4.75
CA ARG A 83 22.36 35.01 -6.10
C ARG A 83 21.02 34.79 -6.83
N GLY A 84 20.26 33.76 -6.43
CA GLY A 84 18.93 33.49 -6.98
C GLY A 84 17.90 34.58 -6.69
N SER A 85 18.10 35.39 -5.65
CA SER A 85 17.25 36.56 -5.35
C SER A 85 17.28 37.61 -6.48
N VAL A 86 18.43 37.79 -7.15
CA VAL A 86 18.57 38.76 -8.26
C VAL A 86 18.34 38.10 -9.62
N LEU A 87 18.61 36.79 -9.75
CA LEU A 87 18.52 36.08 -11.02
C LEU A 87 17.10 35.58 -11.33
N SER A 88 16.27 35.37 -10.31
CA SER A 88 14.90 34.90 -10.48
C SER A 88 13.96 36.06 -10.84
N SER A 89 13.29 35.95 -11.98
CA SER A 89 12.28 36.93 -12.42
C SER A 89 11.12 37.09 -11.44
N VAL A 90 10.87 36.10 -10.58
CA VAL A 90 9.84 36.14 -9.54
C VAL A 90 10.23 37.14 -8.45
N TYR A 91 11.46 37.04 -7.93
CA TYR A 91 11.96 37.95 -6.88
C TYR A 91 12.14 39.38 -7.40
N ILE A 92 12.63 39.56 -8.64
CA ILE A 92 12.79 40.90 -9.25
C ILE A 92 11.46 41.65 -9.33
N LYS A 93 10.36 40.95 -9.69
CA LYS A 93 9.05 41.57 -9.82
C LYS A 93 8.52 42.04 -8.46
N GLU A 94 8.72 41.26 -7.42
CA GLU A 94 8.29 41.57 -6.05
C GLU A 94 9.08 42.77 -5.47
N TYR A 95 10.42 42.76 -5.60
CA TYR A 95 11.25 43.92 -5.22
C TYR A 95 10.87 45.21 -5.96
N HIS A 96 10.47 45.13 -7.23
CA HIS A 96 10.04 46.31 -7.99
C HIS A 96 8.68 46.84 -7.50
N TYR A 97 7.74 45.97 -7.13
CA TYR A 97 6.45 46.40 -6.57
C TYR A 97 6.59 47.02 -5.18
N ASP A 98 7.45 46.47 -4.32
CA ASP A 98 7.67 47.00 -2.97
C ASP A 98 8.35 48.38 -3.01
N ASN A 99 9.28 48.63 -3.94
CA ASN A 99 9.90 49.95 -4.14
C ASN A 99 8.97 51.01 -4.78
N LEU A 100 7.82 50.62 -5.32
CA LEU A 100 6.82 51.55 -5.85
C LEU A 100 5.75 51.92 -4.81
N LEU A 101 5.72 51.25 -3.67
CA LEU A 101 4.75 51.44 -2.58
C LEU A 101 5.34 52.15 -1.35
N GLU A 102 6.64 52.45 -1.34
CA GLU A 102 7.29 53.44 -0.45
C GLU A 102 7.33 54.84 -1.08
#